data_AF-A0A961A8C1-F1
#
_entry.id   AF-A0A961A8C1-F1
#
_cell.length_a   1.000
_cell.length_b   1.000
_cell.length_c   1.000
_cell.angle_alpha   90.00
_cell.angle_beta   90.00
_cell.angle_gamma   90.00
#
_symmetry.space_group_name_H-M   'P 1'
#
loop_
_entity.id
_entity.type
_entity.pdbx_description
1 polymer ?
#
loop_
_entity_poly.entity_id
_entity_poly.type
_entity_poly.pdbx_seq_one_letter_code
_entity_poly.pdbx_strand_id
1 'polypeptide(L)' 'MNATQLIAKKRDGHALTDDEIAWLIEGYVADRVPDYQMSAFAMAVYLRGMTNEETVALTRSMLNSGT' A
#
# COMPACT_ATOMS: atom_id res chain seq x y z
N MET A 1 4.47 -7.00 9.53
CA MET A 1 4.64 -5.65 8.92
C MET A 1 3.97 -4.61 9.79
N ASN A 2 4.38 -3.34 9.70
CA ASN A 2 3.71 -2.18 10.29
C ASN A 2 3.40 -1.17 9.17
N ALA A 3 2.14 -0.73 9.05
CA ALA A 3 1.70 0.22 8.01
C ALA A 3 2.53 1.52 8.03
N THR A 4 2.91 2.00 9.22
CA THR A 4 3.74 3.22 9.36
C THR A 4 5.10 3.09 8.68
N GLN A 5 5.71 1.90 8.74
CA GLN A 5 6.99 1.64 8.10
C GLN A 5 6.85 1.59 6.57
N LEU A 6 5.76 1.01 6.05
CA LEU A 6 5.48 0.98 4.62
C LEU A 6 5.20 2.38 4.06
N ILE A 7 4.45 3.19 4.80
CA ILE A 7 4.19 4.59 4.45
C ILE A 7 5.49 5.39 4.46
N ALA A 8 6.34 5.24 5.48
CA ALA A 8 7.65 5.89 5.54
C ALA A 8 8.54 5.49 4.35
N LYS A 9 8.63 4.19 4.05
CA LYS A 9 9.36 3.66 2.91
C LYS A 9 8.89 4.29 1.60
N LYS A 10 7.58 4.37 1.38
CA LYS A 10 7.03 4.99 0.17
C LYS A 10 7.25 6.49 0.12
N ARG A 11 7.05 7.20 1.23
CA ARG A 11 7.32 8.64 1.38
C ARG A 11 8.76 9.00 1.05
N ASP A 12 9.70 8.14 1.45
CA ASP A 12 11.13 8.33 1.22
C ASP A 12 11.53 7.96 -0.23
N GLY A 13 10.58 7.49 -1.05
CA GLY A 13 10.75 7.24 -2.48
C GLY A 13 11.19 5.81 -2.82
N HIS A 14 11.16 4.89 -1.86
CA HIS A 14 11.49 3.49 -2.09
C HIS A 14 10.28 2.73 -2.61
N ALA A 15 10.53 1.80 -3.54
CA ALA A 15 9.51 0.90 -4.05
C ALA A 15 9.08 -0.11 -2.96
N LEU A 16 7.78 -0.37 -2.88
CA LEU A 16 7.22 -1.44 -2.08
C LEU A 16 7.28 -2.77 -2.85
N THR A 17 7.41 -3.88 -2.13
CA THR A 17 7.32 -5.21 -2.71
C THR A 17 5.87 -5.65 -2.86
N ASP A 18 5.62 -6.66 -3.69
CA ASP A 18 4.29 -7.25 -3.88
C ASP A 18 3.67 -7.69 -2.54
N ASP A 19 4.45 -8.35 -1.67
CA ASP A 19 4.00 -8.80 -0.34
C ASP A 19 3.67 -7.62 0.60
N GLU A 20 4.43 -6.52 0.51
CA GLU A 20 4.19 -5.32 1.31
C GLU A 20 2.88 -4.63 0.90
N ILE A 21 2.61 -4.56 -0.40
CA ILE A 21 1.38 -4.01 -0.95
C ILE A 21 0.19 -4.90 -0.61
N ALA A 22 0.31 -6.22 -0.80
CA ALA A 22 -0.74 -7.18 -0.47
C ALA A 22 -1.12 -7.08 1.01
N TRP A 23 -0.14 -7.08 1.91
CA TRP A 23 -0.39 -6.95 3.34
C TRP A 23 -1.06 -5.63 3.71
N LEU A 24 -0.73 -4.52 3.04
CA LEU A 24 -1.35 -3.22 3.29
C LEU A 24 -2.83 -3.24 2.90
N ILE A 25 -3.15 -3.79 1.72
CA ILE A 25 -4.52 -3.88 1.21
C ILE A 25 -5.37 -4.86 2.02
N GLU A 26 -4.85 -6.06 2.30
CA GLU A 26 -5.51 -7.02 3.19
C GLU A 26 -5.68 -6.48 4.61
N GLY A 27 -4.72 -5.68 5.08
CA GLY A 27 -4.79 -4.99 6.35
C GLY A 27 -5.91 -3.96 6.39
N TYR A 28 -6.08 -3.20 5.31
CA TYR A 28 -7.14 -2.21 5.19
C TYR A 28 -8.53 -2.84 5.09
N VAL A 29 -8.69 -3.86 4.24
CA VAL A 29 -9.98 -4.56 4.07
C VAL A 29 -10.41 -5.32 5.32
N ALA A 30 -9.45 -5.78 6.14
CA ALA A 30 -9.73 -6.44 7.41
C ALA A 30 -9.85 -5.46 8.60
N ASP A 31 -10.02 -4.16 8.38
CA ASP A 31 -10.10 -3.10 9.41
C ASP A 31 -8.90 -3.05 10.38
N ARG A 32 -7.76 -3.65 10.00
CA ARG A 32 -6.51 -3.63 10.80
C ARG A 32 -5.67 -2.39 10.54
N VAL A 33 -5.78 -1.82 9.35
CA VAL A 33 -5.11 -0.57 8.96
C VAL A 33 -6.17 0.54 8.96
N PRO A 34 -6.08 1.52 9.88
CA PRO A 34 -7.04 2.62 9.93
C PRO A 34 -6.99 3.53 8.71
N ASP A 35 -8.12 4.16 8.39
CA ASP A 35 -8.30 5.06 7.24
C ASP A 35 -7.27 6.19 7.18
N TYR A 36 -6.85 6.71 8.33
CA TYR A 36 -5.84 7.79 8.39
C TYR A 36 -4.46 7.32 7.92
N GLN A 37 -4.12 6.05 8.12
CA GLN A 37 -2.86 5.48 7.60
C GLN A 37 -2.97 5.25 6.10
N MET A 38 -4.12 4.78 5.60
CA MET A 38 -4.33 4.66 4.15
C MET A 38 -4.37 6.01 3.44
N SER A 39 -4.92 7.05 4.07
CA SER A 39 -4.87 8.41 3.55
C SER A 39 -3.43 8.93 3.46
N ALA A 40 -2.60 8.65 4.48
CA ALA A 40 -1.19 8.99 4.45
C ALA A 40 -0.41 8.21 3.37
N PHE A 41 -0.73 6.92 3.16
CA PHE A 41 -0.19 6.13 2.06
C PHE A 41 -0.57 6.72 0.70
N ALA A 42 -1.84 7.06 0.49
CA ALA A 42 -2.32 7.66 -0.76
C ALA A 42 -1.60 8.97 -1.06
N MET A 43 -1.36 9.82 -0.06
CA MET A 43 -0.57 11.04 -0.22
C MET A 43 0.90 10.75 -0.57
N ALA A 44 1.52 9.75 0.06
CA ALA A 44 2.89 9.35 -0.27
C ALA A 44 3.00 8.84 -1.72
N VAL A 45 2.03 8.04 -2.18
CA VAL A 45 1.91 7.58 -3.57
C VAL A 45 1.69 8.76 -4.52
N TYR A 46 0.83 9.71 -4.18
CA TYR A 46 0.58 10.89 -5.01
C TYR A 46 1.87 11.70 -5.25
N LEU A 47 2.70 11.88 -4.21
CA LEU A 47 3.93 12.67 -4.30
C LEU A 47 5.10 11.91 -4.94
N ARG A 48 5.18 10.57 -4.77
CA ARG A 48 6.33 9.76 -5.22
C ARG A 48 6.05 8.90 -6.44
N GLY A 49 4.79 8.76 -6.84
CA GLY A 49 4.35 7.83 -7.87
C GLY A 49 4.51 6.37 -7.46
N MET A 50 4.26 5.46 -8.40
CA MET A 50 4.47 4.01 -8.27
C MET A 50 5.18 3.50 -9.51
N THR A 51 6.00 2.47 -9.36
CA THR A 51 6.52 1.73 -10.51
C THR A 51 5.41 0.90 -11.16
N ASN A 52 5.67 0.35 -12.34
CA ASN A 52 4.73 -0.54 -13.01
C ASN A 52 4.47 -1.80 -12.18
N GLU A 53 5.51 -2.36 -11.56
CA GLU A 53 5.42 -3.54 -10.70
C GLU A 53 4.53 -3.25 -9.48
N GLU A 54 4.76 -2.11 -8.80
CA GLU A 54 3.93 -1.71 -7.67
C GLU A 54 2.45 -1.51 -8.08
N THR A 55 2.21 -0.92 -9.26
CA THR A 55 0.86 -0.68 -9.78
C THR A 55 0.14 -2.00 -10.11
N VAL A 56 0.86 -2.96 -10.69
CA VAL A 56 0.34 -4.32 -10.95
C VAL A 56 0.04 -5.04 -9.65
N ALA A 57 0.94 -4.98 -8.66
CA ALA A 57 0.75 -5.59 -7.35
C ALA A 57 -0.46 -5.00 -6.62
N LEU A 58 -0.64 -3.67 -6.66
CA LEU A 58 -1.79 -2.98 -6.08
C LEU A 58 -3.09 -3.44 -6.74
N THR A 59 -3.13 -3.45 -8.07
CA THR A 59 -4.29 -3.87 -8.85
C THR A 59 -4.67 -5.31 -8.55
N ARG A 60 -3.68 -6.22 -8.50
CA ARG A 60 -3.88 -7.63 -8.17
C ARG A 60 -4.39 -7.81 -6.74
N SER A 61 -3.84 -7.07 -5.78
CA SER A 61 -4.26 -7.13 -4.38
C SER A 61 -5.70 -6.65 -4.21
N MET A 62 -6.08 -5.56 -4.89
CA MET A 62 -7.46 -5.08 -4.92
C MET A 62 -8.40 -6.10 -5.58
N LEU A 63 -8.02 -6.68 -6.71
CA LEU A 63 -8.81 -7.71 -7.41
C LEU A 63 -9.10 -8.91 -6.49
N ASN A 64 -8.09 -9.36 -5.74
CA ASN A 64 -8.19 -10.52 -4.86
C ASN A 64 -8.79 -10.21 -3.49
N SER A 65 -9.08 -8.95 -3.18
CA SER A 65 -9.56 -8.54 -1.85
C SER A 65 -11.06 -8.77 -1.63
N GLY A 66 -11.81 -9.03 -2.71
CA GLY A 66 -13.22 -9.39 -2.66
C GLY A 66 -13.46 -10.88 -2.97
N THR A 67 -14.69 -11.32 -2.71
CA THR A 67 -15.25 -12.60 -3.19
C THR A 67 -16.27 -12.36 -4.28
#